data_AF-A0A7S1SNK8-F1
#
_entry.id   AF-A0A7S1SNK8-F1
#
_cell.length_a   1.000
_cell.length_b   1.000
_cell.length_c   1.000
_cell.angle_alpha   90.00
_cell.angle_beta   90.00
_cell.angle_gamma   90.00
#
_symmetry.space_group_name_H-M   'P 1'
#
loop_
_entity.id
_entity.type
_entity.pdbx_description
1 polymer ?
#
loop_
_entity_poly.entity_id
_entity_poly.type
_entity_poly.pdbx_seq_one_letter_code
_entity_poly.pdbx_strand_id
1 'polypeptide(L)'
;RVMWLEWVQTIFAEYNSPVKSLQYLGKSLVLAGFEDTSVRIIDSTSSETLIVIAPQLSVSMHTSVLACSWRSELYVLLANGQVHCWSVQMQALPKLKQILNPDRRYRVTCAALLEGGLLNPEAGLRFGLEVDRL
;
A
#
# COMPACT_ATOMS: atom_id res chain seq x y z
N ARG A 1 -20.27 -11.77 -17.86
CA ARG A 1 -18.87 -11.61 -17.39
C ARG A 1 -18.53 -10.11 -17.33
N VAL A 2 -19.33 -9.33 -16.58
CA VAL A 2 -19.32 -7.85 -16.50
C VAL A 2 -19.18 -7.36 -15.04
N MET A 3 -19.17 -8.27 -14.07
CA MET A 3 -19.42 -7.92 -12.66
C MET A 3 -18.33 -7.11 -11.96
N TRP A 4 -17.07 -7.13 -12.40
CA TRP A 4 -15.99 -6.52 -11.61
C TRP A 4 -15.96 -4.98 -11.73
N LEU A 5 -16.15 -4.44 -12.93
CA LEU A 5 -16.20 -2.98 -13.15
C LEU A 5 -17.45 -2.36 -12.52
N GLU A 6 -18.61 -3.03 -12.65
CA GLU A 6 -19.86 -2.60 -12.03
C GLU A 6 -19.77 -2.65 -10.50
N TRP A 7 -19.11 -3.68 -9.94
CA TRP A 7 -18.87 -3.79 -8.51
C TRP A 7 -17.99 -2.66 -7.98
N VAL A 8 -16.86 -2.37 -8.66
CA VAL A 8 -15.99 -1.23 -8.34
C VAL A 8 -16.79 0.08 -8.37
N GLN A 9 -17.52 0.34 -9.47
CA GLN A 9 -18.31 1.56 -9.58
C GLN A 9 -19.35 1.69 -8.46
N THR A 10 -20.02 0.60 -8.11
CA THR A 10 -21.07 0.60 -7.08
C THR A 10 -20.51 0.89 -5.70
N ILE A 11 -19.44 0.19 -5.30
CA ILE A 11 -18.90 0.32 -3.95
C ILE A 11 -18.18 1.62 -3.75
N PHE A 12 -17.44 2.05 -4.77
CA PHE A 12 -16.67 3.27 -4.62
C PHE A 12 -17.50 4.54 -4.84
N ALA A 13 -18.75 4.44 -5.31
CA ALA A 13 -19.67 5.57 -5.44
C ALA A 13 -20.03 6.23 -4.10
N GLU A 14 -19.99 5.48 -3.00
CA GLU A 14 -20.33 5.99 -1.67
C GLU A 14 -19.16 6.72 -0.99
N TYR A 15 -17.94 6.64 -1.53
CA TYR A 15 -16.78 7.28 -0.93
C TYR A 15 -16.61 8.72 -1.42
N ASN A 16 -16.21 9.59 -0.50
CA ASN A 16 -15.99 11.02 -0.74
C ASN A 16 -14.69 11.34 -1.50
N SER A 17 -13.98 10.34 -2.02
CA SER A 17 -12.72 10.52 -2.74
C SER A 17 -12.59 9.47 -3.86
N PRO A 18 -12.07 9.85 -5.04
CA PRO A 18 -11.81 8.90 -6.11
C PRO A 18 -10.76 7.85 -5.72
N VAL A 19 -10.96 6.63 -6.23
CA VAL A 19 -9.95 5.57 -6.12
C VAL A 19 -8.87 5.79 -7.16
N LYS A 20 -7.62 5.80 -6.69
CA LYS A 20 -6.43 5.97 -7.52
C LYS A 20 -5.73 4.65 -7.82
N SER A 21 -5.82 3.68 -6.91
CA SER A 21 -5.17 2.37 -7.08
C SER A 21 -5.98 1.26 -6.42
N LEU A 22 -5.93 0.08 -7.03
CA LEU A 22 -6.55 -1.15 -6.53
C LEU A 22 -5.53 -2.30 -6.62
N GLN A 23 -5.41 -3.07 -5.55
CA GLN A 23 -4.62 -4.30 -5.50
C GLN A 23 -5.44 -5.41 -4.87
N TYR A 24 -5.58 -6.55 -5.57
CA TYR A 24 -6.21 -7.74 -4.99
C TYR A 24 -5.22 -8.45 -4.06
N LEU A 25 -5.64 -8.70 -2.82
CA LEU A 25 -4.80 -9.32 -1.78
C LEU A 25 -5.10 -10.82 -1.57
N GLY A 26 -6.09 -11.38 -2.28
CA GLY A 26 -6.58 -12.75 -2.08
C GLY A 26 -7.72 -12.83 -1.06
N LYS A 27 -8.43 -13.97 -1.03
CA LYS A 27 -9.55 -14.23 -0.09
C LYS A 27 -10.60 -13.11 -0.05
N SER A 28 -10.96 -12.60 -1.23
CA SER A 28 -11.89 -11.47 -1.41
C SER A 28 -11.38 -10.12 -0.88
N LEU A 29 -10.13 -9.99 -0.46
CA LEU A 29 -9.63 -8.70 0.04
C LEU A 29 -9.10 -7.83 -1.09
N VAL A 30 -9.51 -6.57 -1.08
CA VAL A 30 -9.06 -5.53 -2.02
C VAL A 30 -8.44 -4.39 -1.23
N LEU A 31 -7.21 -4.05 -1.57
CA LEU A 31 -6.54 -2.85 -1.13
C LEU A 31 -6.86 -1.71 -2.10
N ALA A 32 -7.36 -0.60 -1.56
CA ALA A 32 -7.69 0.60 -2.31
C ALA A 32 -6.91 1.81 -1.78
N GLY A 33 -6.23 2.52 -2.67
CA GLY A 33 -5.62 3.83 -2.39
C GLY A 33 -6.42 4.95 -3.04
N PHE A 34 -6.70 6.00 -2.27
CA PHE A 34 -7.59 7.11 -2.64
C PHE A 34 -6.84 8.43 -2.86
N GLU A 35 -7.44 9.35 -3.62
CA GLU A 35 -6.85 10.67 -3.87
C GLU A 35 -6.72 11.53 -2.60
N ASP A 36 -7.60 11.33 -1.62
CA ASP A 36 -7.52 11.95 -0.29
C ASP A 36 -6.35 11.43 0.56
N THR A 37 -5.50 10.56 0.00
CA THR A 37 -4.37 9.87 0.62
C THR A 37 -4.72 8.74 1.59
N SER A 38 -6.02 8.50 1.83
CA SER A 38 -6.45 7.35 2.63
C SER A 38 -6.15 6.04 1.91
N VAL A 39 -5.96 5.00 2.72
CA VAL A 39 -5.76 3.64 2.24
C VAL A 39 -6.74 2.73 2.97
N ARG A 40 -7.43 1.87 2.23
CA ARG A 40 -8.48 1.00 2.78
C ARG A 40 -8.32 -0.43 2.34
N ILE A 41 -8.69 -1.37 3.20
CA ILE A 41 -8.85 -2.78 2.85
C ILE A 41 -10.32 -3.11 2.94
N ILE A 42 -10.87 -3.65 1.85
CA ILE A 42 -12.29 -3.87 1.63
C ILE A 42 -12.49 -5.36 1.35
N ASP A 43 -13.52 -5.96 1.95
CA ASP A 43 -13.97 -7.30 1.56
C ASP A 43 -14.87 -7.19 0.33
N SER A 44 -14.48 -7.83 -0.77
CA SER A 44 -15.20 -7.78 -2.03
C SER A 44 -16.53 -8.54 -2.02
N THR A 45 -16.75 -9.38 -1.02
CA THR A 45 -17.96 -10.21 -0.87
C THR A 45 -19.06 -9.44 -0.15
N SER A 46 -18.71 -8.79 0.96
CA SER A 46 -19.65 -8.01 1.79
C SER A 46 -19.67 -6.52 1.44
N SER A 47 -18.69 -6.04 0.67
CA SER A 47 -18.45 -4.62 0.41
C SER A 47 -18.05 -3.82 1.66
N GLU A 48 -17.77 -4.50 2.78
CA GLU A 48 -17.42 -3.84 4.03
C GLU A 48 -15.96 -3.36 4.02
N THR A 49 -15.75 -2.15 4.52
CA THR A 49 -14.40 -1.64 4.77
C THR A 49 -13.88 -2.21 6.08
N LEU A 50 -12.89 -3.10 5.98
CA LEU A 50 -12.32 -3.79 7.14
C LEU A 50 -11.25 -2.95 7.86
N ILE A 51 -10.45 -2.22 7.09
CA ILE A 51 -9.34 -1.42 7.60
C ILE A 51 -9.32 -0.06 6.91
N VAL A 52 -9.10 1.00 7.70
CA VAL A 52 -8.88 2.37 7.21
C VAL A 52 -7.59 2.92 7.80
N ILE A 53 -6.67 3.31 6.94
CA ILE A 53 -5.54 4.17 7.26
C ILE A 53 -5.94 5.57 6.82
N ALA A 54 -6.14 6.45 7.79
CA ALA A 54 -6.58 7.81 7.55
C ALA A 54 -5.57 8.63 6.73
N PRO A 55 -6.03 9.65 5.98
CA PRO A 55 -5.17 10.60 5.31
C PRO A 55 -4.07 11.13 6.22
N GLN A 56 -2.83 11.13 5.74
CA GLN A 56 -1.73 11.74 6.48
C GLN A 56 -1.78 13.26 6.21
N LEU A 57 -2.18 14.03 7.23
CA LEU A 57 -2.45 15.48 7.14
C LEU A 57 -1.25 16.33 6.67
N SER A 58 -0.03 15.78 6.68
CA SER A 58 1.15 16.37 6.07
C SER A 58 1.20 16.00 4.58
N VAL A 59 0.44 16.77 3.80
CA VAL A 59 0.08 16.56 2.40
C VAL A 59 1.26 16.16 1.52
N SER A 60 1.25 14.90 1.11
CA SER A 60 1.94 14.40 -0.07
C SER A 60 1.08 13.25 -0.58
N MET A 61 0.51 13.39 -1.77
CA MET A 61 -0.27 12.33 -2.41
C MET A 61 0.50 11.01 -2.33
N HIS A 62 -0.13 9.88 -1.99
CA HIS A 62 0.57 8.61 -2.18
C HIS A 62 0.70 8.31 -3.69
N THR A 63 1.87 7.81 -4.08
CA THR A 63 2.17 7.40 -5.46
C THR A 63 2.02 5.90 -5.63
N SER A 64 2.24 5.12 -4.56
CA SER A 64 2.05 3.67 -4.57
C SER A 64 1.67 3.15 -3.18
N VAL A 65 0.86 2.09 -3.16
CA VAL A 65 0.47 1.37 -1.96
C VAL A 65 0.74 -0.11 -2.22
N LEU A 66 1.48 -0.76 -1.34
CA LEU A 66 1.92 -2.15 -1.49
C LEU A 66 1.60 -2.93 -0.21
N ALA A 67 0.91 -4.06 -0.35
CA ALA A 67 0.63 -4.95 0.77
C ALA A 67 1.60 -6.14 0.83
N CYS A 68 2.14 -6.41 2.01
CA CYS A 68 2.99 -7.55 2.31
C CYS A 68 2.22 -8.53 3.22
N SER A 69 1.54 -9.50 2.60
CA SER A 69 0.60 -10.39 3.28
C SER A 69 1.24 -11.25 4.37
N TRP A 70 2.46 -11.73 4.17
CA TRP A 70 3.16 -12.61 5.12
C TRP A 70 3.74 -11.87 6.34
N ARG A 71 3.92 -10.55 6.26
CA ARG A 71 4.32 -9.70 7.41
C ARG A 71 3.14 -8.99 8.05
N SER A 72 1.94 -9.07 7.47
CA SER A 72 0.80 -8.25 7.88
C SER A 72 1.18 -6.75 7.89
N GLU A 73 1.88 -6.34 6.82
CA GLU A 73 2.41 -4.99 6.66
C GLU A 73 1.90 -4.33 5.37
N LEU A 74 1.83 -3.01 5.40
CA LEU A 74 1.45 -2.19 4.27
C LEU A 74 2.45 -1.03 4.12
N TYR A 75 2.93 -0.85 2.91
CA TYR A 75 3.91 0.17 2.55
C TYR A 75 3.22 1.23 1.69
N VAL A 76 3.26 2.49 2.14
CA VAL A 76 2.71 3.64 1.40
C VAL A 76 3.87 4.51 0.96
N LEU A 77 4.13 4.57 -0.35
CA LEU A 77 5.07 5.54 -0.92
C LEU A 77 4.35 6.86 -1.12
N LEU A 78 4.87 7.91 -0.48
CA LEU A 78 4.37 9.26 -0.57
C LEU A 78 5.08 10.04 -1.67
N ALA A 79 4.42 11.09 -2.19
CA ALA A 79 4.98 11.94 -3.22
C ALA A 79 6.29 12.60 -2.77
N ASN A 80 6.51 12.86 -1.49
CA ASN A 80 7.78 13.40 -0.99
C ASN A 80 8.94 12.37 -1.00
N GLY A 81 8.70 11.12 -1.42
CA GLY A 81 9.69 10.04 -1.46
C GLY A 81 9.79 9.22 -0.18
N GLN A 82 9.04 9.55 0.87
CA GLN A 82 9.00 8.75 2.10
C GLN A 82 8.14 7.51 1.89
N VAL A 83 8.55 6.39 2.51
CA VAL A 83 7.76 5.17 2.54
C VAL A 83 7.31 4.91 3.98
N HIS A 84 6.00 4.98 4.21
CA HIS A 84 5.42 4.65 5.52
C HIS A 84 5.12 3.16 5.56
N CYS A 85 5.67 2.47 6.57
CA CYS A 85 5.37 1.07 6.83
C CYS A 85 4.38 0.96 8.00
N TRP A 86 3.25 0.33 7.74
CA TRP A 86 2.13 0.15 8.65
C TRP A 86 1.97 -1.32 9.00
N SER A 87 1.79 -1.62 10.29
CA SER A 87 1.25 -2.89 10.74
C SER A 87 -0.26 -2.87 10.51
N VAL A 88 -0.78 -3.89 9.84
CA VAL A 88 -2.21 -4.08 9.57
C VAL A 88 -2.64 -5.46 10.03
N GLN A 89 -3.59 -5.52 10.96
CA GLN A 89 -4.16 -6.79 11.44
C GLN A 89 -5.67 -6.70 11.36
N MET A 90 -6.31 -7.83 11.05
CA MET A 90 -7.77 -7.91 11.08
C MET A 90 -8.25 -7.56 12.49
N GLN A 91 -9.26 -6.70 12.57
CA GLN A 91 -9.88 -6.24 13.83
C GLN A 91 -8.97 -5.39 14.75
N ALA A 92 -7.79 -4.96 14.28
CA ALA A 92 -6.95 -4.03 15.01
C ALA A 92 -6.78 -2.72 14.24
N LEU A 93 -6.64 -1.62 14.98
CA LEU A 93 -6.29 -0.33 14.36
C LEU A 93 -4.90 -0.43 13.71
N PRO A 94 -4.73 0.06 12.47
CA PRO A 94 -3.43 0.15 11.84
C PRO A 94 -2.44 0.96 12.67
N LYS A 95 -1.19 0.51 12.73
CA LYS A 95 -0.12 1.19 13.48
C LYS A 95 1.04 1.53 12.56
N LEU A 96 1.43 2.79 12.52
CA LEU A 96 2.65 3.21 11.83
C LEU A 96 3.86 2.60 12.57
N LYS A 97 4.58 1.69 11.91
CA LYS A 97 5.78 1.05 12.47
C LYS A 97 7.01 1.91 12.29
N GLN A 98 7.20 2.40 11.07
CA GLN A 98 8.38 3.15 10.68
C GLN A 98 8.12 4.04 9.46
N ILE A 99 8.92 5.09 9.35
CA ILE A 99 9.02 5.93 8.15
C ILE A 99 10.40 5.67 7.56
N LEU A 100 10.42 5.09 6.37
CA LEU A 100 11.63 4.89 5.59
C LEU A 100 11.86 6.12 4.74
N ASN A 101 13.06 6.68 4.84
CA ASN A 101 13.48 7.82 4.05
C ASN A 101 14.88 7.50 3.52
N PRO A 102 14.99 6.79 2.38
CA PRO A 102 16.29 6.56 1.79
C PRO A 102 16.89 7.93 1.47
N ASP A 103 18.18 8.09 1.78
CA ASP A 103 19.00 9.30 1.72
C ASP A 103 18.31 10.55 1.14
N ARG A 104 18.30 11.66 1.91
CA ARG A 104 17.70 12.95 1.52
C ARG A 104 18.17 13.50 0.16
N ARG A 105 19.25 12.96 -0.42
CA ARG A 105 19.74 13.29 -1.76
C ARG A 105 18.91 12.69 -2.89
N TYR A 106 18.16 11.62 -2.64
CA TYR A 106 17.39 10.91 -3.65
C TYR A 106 15.91 10.83 -3.27
N ARG A 107 15.04 10.99 -4.26
CA ARG A 107 13.58 10.86 -4.09
C ARG A 107 13.15 9.48 -4.58
N VAL A 108 12.51 8.69 -3.73
CA VAL A 108 11.88 7.44 -4.16
C VAL A 108 10.70 7.76 -5.06
N THR A 109 10.75 7.28 -6.29
CA THR A 109 9.69 7.47 -7.29
C THR A 109 8.81 6.24 -7.44
N CYS A 110 9.36 5.06 -7.15
CA CYS A 110 8.66 3.78 -7.23
C CYS A 110 9.13 2.84 -6.12
N ALA A 111 8.23 1.95 -5.70
CA ALA A 111 8.52 0.85 -4.81
C ALA A 111 7.84 -0.41 -5.35
N ALA A 112 8.44 -1.56 -5.12
CA ALA A 112 7.89 -2.87 -5.45
C ALA A 112 8.23 -3.85 -4.32
N LEU A 113 7.32 -4.77 -4.03
CA LEU A 113 7.57 -5.90 -3.14
C LEU A 113 7.99 -7.10 -3.98
N LEU A 114 9.11 -7.72 -3.62
CA LEU A 114 9.56 -8.96 -4.24
C LEU A 114 8.94 -10.15 -3.50
N GLU A 115 8.12 -10.92 -4.20
CA GLU A 115 7.65 -12.22 -3.71
C GLU A 115 8.83 -13.21 -3.81
N GLY A 116 9.26 -13.77 -2.68
CA GLY A 116 10.42 -14.69 -2.65
C GLY A 116 11.30 -14.62 -1.41
N GLY A 117 11.00 -13.72 -0.47
CA GLY A 117 11.76 -13.57 0.77
C GLY A 117 12.89 -12.54 0.65
N LEU A 118 13.89 -12.64 1.53
CA LEU A 118 15.02 -11.72 1.52
C LEU A 118 15.87 -11.96 0.27
N LEU A 119 16.04 -10.93 -0.55
CA LEU A 119 17.02 -10.96 -1.64
C LEU A 119 18.41 -11.15 -1.01
N ASN A 120 19.16 -12.16 -1.46
CA ASN A 120 20.55 -12.31 -1.06
C ASN A 120 21.29 -11.00 -1.41
N PRO A 121 21.91 -10.30 -0.44
CA PRO A 121 22.58 -9.02 -0.69
C PRO A 121 23.62 -9.10 -1.82
N GLU A 122 24.36 -10.22 -1.91
CA GLU A 122 25.35 -10.42 -2.98
C GLU A 122 24.70 -10.56 -4.35
N ALA A 123 23.53 -11.21 -4.42
CA ALA A 123 22.76 -11.28 -5.65
C ALA A 123 22.20 -9.91 -6.04
N GLY A 124 21.73 -9.12 -5.07
CA GLY A 124 21.28 -7.74 -5.29
C GLY A 124 22.37 -6.87 -5.88
N LEU A 125 23.58 -6.91 -5.31
CA LEU A 125 24.74 -6.16 -5.83
C LEU A 125 25.09 -6.55 -7.28
N ARG A 126 24.96 -7.83 -7.65
CA ARG A 126 25.17 -8.28 -9.04
C ARG A 126 24.14 -7.71 -10.02
N PHE A 127 22.94 -7.40 -9.56
CA PHE A 127 21.91 -6.71 -10.35
C PHE A 127 22.03 -5.18 -10.29
N GLY A 128 23.11 -4.64 -9.68
CA GLY A 128 23.32 -3.21 -9.51
C GLY A 128 22.40 -2.58 -8.46
N LEU A 129 21.82 -3.38 -7.57
CA LEU A 129 20.99 -2.88 -6.47
C LEU A 129 21.88 -2.51 -5.28
N GLU A 130 21.70 -1.31 -4.77
CA GLU A 130 22.22 -0.93 -3.46
C GLU A 130 21.36 -1.61 -2.39
N VAL A 131 22.00 -2.34 -1.46
CA VAL A 131 21.31 -3.13 -0.45
C VAL A 131 21.46 -2.45 0.89
N ASP A 132 20.46 -1.65 1.26
CA ASP A 132 20.34 -1.13 2.63
C ASP A 132 19.73 -2.21 3.53
N ARG A 133 20.41 -2.49 4.65
CA ARG A 133 19.85 -3.34 5.71
C ARG A 133 18.88 -2.49 6.53
N LEU A 134 17.59 -2.59 6.20
CA LEU A 134 16.47 -2.08 7.01
C LEU A 134 16.23 -2.97 8.24
#